data_AF-T1A4B8-F1
#
_entry.id   AF-T1A4B8-F1
#
_cell.length_a   1.000
_cell.length_b   1.000
_cell.length_c   1.000
_cell.angle_alpha   90.00
_cell.angle_beta   90.00
_cell.angle_gamma   90.00
#
_symmetry.space_group_name_H-M   'P 1'
#
loop_
_entity.id
_entity.type
_entity.pdbx_description
1 polymer ?
#
loop_
_entity_poly.entity_id
_entity_poly.type
_entity_poly.pdbx_seq_one_letter_code
_entity_poly.pdbx_strand_id
1 'polypeptide(L)'
;FRDLFHYTAYHLADIAETARDVDFAIRWGYGWKLGPFETWQAAGWQQVTAWINADIAAGKTMSKAPLPAWVTDGRTGVHGSDGSFAPRSGTHLARSTHPVYQRQIYPDALLGERFDQGQTLWENAGVRLWTLGDDLGIVSFKTKMHTVNDAVLDGVQEAVTRAERELKALVLWQSSEPFSAGADLKGALGLLQAGKIDAFEAMIANFQATSMRIKYALVPVVAAVRGLALGGGCEFQMHSARTVAALESYIG
;
A
#
# COMPACT_ATOMS: atom_id res chain seq x y z
N PHE A 1 2.99 -19.53 -14.70
CA PHE A 1 2.16 -19.54 -13.47
C PHE A 1 1.56 -20.91 -13.14
N ARG A 2 1.10 -21.72 -14.10
CA ARG A 2 0.55 -23.07 -13.85
C ARG A 2 1.35 -23.91 -12.84
N ASP A 3 2.64 -24.15 -13.09
CA ASP A 3 3.44 -25.02 -12.22
C ASP A 3 3.68 -24.40 -10.84
N LEU A 4 3.73 -23.07 -10.74
CA LEU A 4 3.75 -22.37 -9.46
C LEU A 4 2.48 -22.64 -8.66
N PHE A 5 1.30 -22.44 -9.27
CA PHE A 5 0.01 -22.67 -8.62
C PHE A 5 -0.16 -24.13 -8.18
N HIS A 6 0.23 -25.06 -9.07
CA HIS A 6 0.21 -26.48 -8.75
C HIS A 6 1.11 -26.79 -7.55
N TYR A 7 2.36 -26.32 -7.57
CA TYR A 7 3.32 -26.53 -6.49
C TYR A 7 2.82 -25.96 -5.16
N THR A 8 2.39 -24.68 -5.14
CA THR A 8 1.98 -24.02 -3.90
C THR A 8 0.72 -24.66 -3.34
N ALA A 9 -0.26 -25.05 -4.16
CA ALA A 9 -1.44 -25.74 -3.67
C ALA A 9 -1.11 -27.12 -3.09
N TYR A 10 -0.30 -27.90 -3.81
CA TYR A 10 0.10 -29.24 -3.36
C TYR A 10 0.77 -29.21 -1.99
N HIS A 11 1.70 -28.27 -1.79
CA HIS A 11 2.48 -28.18 -0.56
C HIS A 11 1.87 -27.31 0.55
N LEU A 12 0.75 -26.61 0.30
CA LEU A 12 0.23 -25.61 1.25
C LEU A 12 0.08 -26.17 2.67
N ALA A 13 -0.45 -27.39 2.79
CA ALA A 13 -0.66 -28.03 4.08
C ALA A 13 0.64 -28.33 4.83
N ASP A 14 1.76 -28.48 4.14
CA ASP A 14 3.03 -28.82 4.77
C ASP A 14 3.83 -27.57 5.16
N ILE A 15 3.70 -26.49 4.38
CA ILE A 15 4.61 -25.33 4.46
C ILE A 15 4.04 -24.11 5.20
N ALA A 16 2.71 -24.04 5.37
CA ALA A 16 2.05 -22.88 5.95
C ALA A 16 0.74 -23.24 6.68
N GLU A 17 0.26 -22.32 7.51
CA GLU A 17 -1.04 -22.47 8.17
C GLU A 17 -2.17 -22.07 7.23
N THR A 18 -2.00 -20.96 6.50
CA THR A 18 -3.00 -20.41 5.57
C THR A 18 -2.40 -20.04 4.21
N ALA A 19 -3.26 -19.94 3.18
CA ALA A 19 -2.86 -19.40 1.87
C ALA A 19 -2.22 -18.01 1.99
N ARG A 20 -2.73 -17.15 2.89
CA ARG A 20 -2.19 -15.81 3.17
C ARG A 20 -0.71 -15.84 3.51
N ASP A 21 -0.26 -16.82 4.28
CA ASP A 21 1.12 -16.84 4.77
C ASP A 21 2.09 -17.07 3.60
N VAL A 22 1.68 -17.90 2.62
CA VAL A 22 2.42 -18.07 1.37
C VAL A 22 2.37 -16.81 0.52
N ASP A 23 1.19 -16.18 0.37
CA ASP A 23 1.09 -14.95 -0.43
C ASP A 23 1.92 -13.81 0.14
N PHE A 24 1.88 -13.61 1.46
CA PHE A 24 2.70 -12.60 2.13
C PHE A 24 4.18 -12.94 2.11
N ALA A 25 4.57 -14.21 2.25
CA ALA A 25 5.96 -14.61 2.08
C ALA A 25 6.50 -14.23 0.70
N ILE A 26 5.69 -14.40 -0.36
CA ILE A 26 6.08 -14.05 -1.73
C ILE A 26 6.03 -12.53 -1.97
N ARG A 27 5.01 -11.84 -1.46
CA ARG A 27 4.89 -10.37 -1.58
C ARG A 27 6.00 -9.64 -0.85
N TRP A 28 6.22 -9.96 0.42
CA TRP A 28 7.20 -9.29 1.28
C TRP A 28 8.62 -9.79 1.04
N GLY A 29 8.81 -11.09 0.77
CA GLY A 29 10.14 -11.68 0.58
C GLY A 29 10.72 -11.51 -0.82
N TYR A 30 9.87 -11.40 -1.85
CA TYR A 30 10.30 -11.35 -3.25
C TYR A 30 9.74 -10.15 -4.03
N GLY A 31 9.04 -9.22 -3.37
CA GLY A 31 8.56 -7.98 -3.98
C GLY A 31 7.42 -8.18 -4.99
N TRP A 32 6.67 -9.29 -4.91
CA TRP A 32 5.54 -9.52 -5.81
C TRP A 32 4.36 -8.62 -5.42
N LYS A 33 3.57 -8.21 -6.42
CA LYS A 33 2.35 -7.41 -6.18
C LYS A 33 1.21 -8.24 -5.59
N LEU A 34 1.05 -9.46 -6.08
CA LEU A 34 0.07 -10.45 -5.61
C LEU A 34 0.80 -11.76 -5.37
N GLY A 35 0.45 -12.46 -4.30
CA GLY A 35 0.97 -13.80 -4.07
C GLY A 35 0.40 -14.83 -5.05
N PRO A 36 0.90 -16.09 -5.03
CA PRO A 36 0.45 -17.15 -5.92
C PRO A 36 -1.06 -17.41 -5.84
N PHE A 37 -1.64 -17.46 -4.64
CA PHE A 37 -3.06 -17.74 -4.48
C PHE A 37 -3.93 -16.52 -4.75
N GLU A 38 -3.47 -15.33 -4.39
CA GLU A 38 -4.15 -14.08 -4.79
C GLU A 38 -4.22 -13.96 -6.32
N THR A 39 -3.12 -14.27 -7.01
CA THR A 39 -3.06 -14.25 -8.47
C THR A 39 -4.01 -15.29 -9.07
N TRP A 40 -4.04 -16.51 -8.53
CA TRP A 40 -4.95 -17.55 -8.98
C TRP A 40 -6.42 -17.15 -8.76
N GLN A 41 -6.77 -16.67 -7.57
CA GLN A 41 -8.13 -16.23 -7.25
C GLN A 41 -8.56 -15.07 -8.16
N ALA A 42 -7.71 -14.07 -8.38
CA ALA A 42 -8.00 -12.94 -9.26
C ALA A 42 -8.19 -13.37 -10.73
N ALA A 43 -7.51 -14.43 -11.17
CA ALA A 43 -7.62 -14.98 -12.53
C ALA A 43 -8.85 -15.89 -12.73
N GLY A 44 -9.61 -16.19 -11.67
CA GLY A 44 -10.75 -17.11 -11.71
C GLY A 44 -10.37 -18.51 -11.25
N TRP A 45 -10.57 -18.77 -9.96
CA TRP A 45 -10.13 -19.99 -9.27
C TRP A 45 -10.51 -21.29 -10.00
N GLN A 46 -11.80 -21.47 -10.29
CA GLN A 46 -12.34 -22.71 -10.87
C GLN A 46 -11.84 -22.93 -12.30
N GLN A 47 -11.79 -21.88 -13.12
CA GLN A 47 -11.32 -21.97 -14.50
C GLN A 47 -9.84 -22.36 -14.57
N VAL A 48 -9.02 -21.71 -13.75
CA VAL A 48 -7.58 -22.01 -13.68
C VAL A 48 -7.35 -23.42 -13.10
N THR A 49 -8.15 -23.84 -12.12
CA THR A 49 -8.12 -25.22 -11.58
C THR A 49 -8.38 -26.26 -12.69
N ALA A 50 -9.40 -26.03 -13.51
CA ALA A 50 -9.73 -26.91 -14.64
C ALA A 50 -8.57 -27.01 -15.65
N TRP A 51 -7.93 -25.89 -15.97
CA TRP A 51 -6.77 -25.87 -16.86
C TRP A 51 -5.56 -26.61 -16.28
N ILE A 52 -5.27 -26.44 -14.99
CA ILE A 52 -4.16 -27.17 -14.34
C ILE A 52 -4.42 -28.68 -14.40
N ASN A 53 -5.64 -29.14 -14.07
CA ASN A 53 -5.99 -30.56 -14.14
C ASN A 53 -5.87 -31.13 -15.56
N ALA A 54 -6.31 -30.38 -16.57
CA ALA A 54 -6.17 -30.78 -17.98
C ALA A 54 -4.69 -30.91 -18.39
N ASP A 55 -3.85 -29.97 -17.94
CA ASP A 55 -2.41 -30.01 -18.23
C ASP A 55 -1.67 -31.13 -17.47
N ILE A 56 -2.10 -31.48 -16.25
CA ILE A 56 -1.60 -32.64 -15.52
C ILE A 56 -1.94 -33.93 -16.30
N ALA A 57 -3.20 -34.08 -16.72
CA ALA A 57 -3.64 -35.23 -17.51
C ALA A 57 -2.91 -35.35 -18.85
N ALA A 58 -2.60 -34.21 -19.48
CA ALA A 58 -1.83 -34.16 -20.73
C ALA A 58 -0.30 -34.31 -20.53
N GLY A 59 0.19 -34.46 -19.28
CA GLY A 59 1.61 -34.61 -18.99
C GLY A 59 2.45 -33.35 -19.26
N LYS A 60 1.83 -32.16 -19.22
CA LYS A 60 2.48 -30.88 -19.52
C LYS A 60 3.03 -30.16 -18.28
N THR A 61 2.66 -30.61 -17.08
CA THR A 61 3.14 -30.08 -15.80
C THR A 61 4.49 -30.66 -15.40
N MET A 62 5.21 -29.97 -14.52
CA MET A 62 6.49 -30.45 -13.99
C MET A 62 6.36 -31.70 -13.11
N SER A 63 5.17 -31.95 -12.56
CA SER A 63 4.85 -33.12 -11.71
C SER A 63 3.50 -33.71 -12.12
N LYS A 64 3.37 -35.03 -11.95
CA LYS A 64 2.11 -35.78 -12.16
C LYS A 64 1.24 -35.86 -10.90
N ALA A 65 1.67 -35.25 -9.79
CA ALA A 65 0.85 -35.18 -8.58
C ALA A 65 -0.52 -34.55 -8.90
N PRO A 66 -1.62 -35.05 -8.32
CA PRO A 66 -2.92 -34.42 -8.47
C PRO A 66 -2.98 -33.13 -7.65
N LEU A 67 -3.80 -32.18 -8.09
CA LEU A 67 -4.20 -31.07 -7.22
C LEU A 67 -4.90 -31.62 -5.96
N PRO A 68 -4.63 -31.07 -4.77
CA PRO A 68 -5.31 -31.49 -3.55
C PRO A 68 -6.84 -31.31 -3.63
N ALA A 69 -7.58 -32.19 -2.95
CA ALA A 69 -9.06 -32.19 -2.97
C ALA A 69 -9.66 -30.84 -2.55
N TRP A 70 -8.99 -30.11 -1.66
CA TRP A 70 -9.42 -28.79 -1.22
C TRP A 70 -9.50 -27.81 -2.40
N VAL A 71 -8.65 -27.91 -3.42
CA VAL A 71 -8.66 -26.98 -4.56
C VAL A 71 -9.95 -27.11 -5.38
N THR A 72 -10.53 -28.31 -5.41
CA THR A 72 -11.66 -28.72 -6.26
C THR A 72 -12.98 -28.89 -5.50
N ASP A 73 -13.09 -28.43 -4.26
CA ASP A 73 -14.28 -28.62 -3.40
C ASP A 73 -15.46 -27.69 -3.70
N GLY A 74 -15.41 -26.98 -4.83
CA GLY A 74 -16.42 -26.01 -5.25
C GLY A 74 -16.11 -24.56 -4.88
N ARG A 75 -15.04 -24.28 -4.12
CA ARG A 75 -14.64 -22.90 -3.79
C ARG A 75 -14.35 -22.04 -5.02
N THR A 76 -14.47 -20.73 -4.83
CA THR A 76 -14.18 -19.70 -5.84
C THR A 76 -12.91 -18.91 -5.55
N GLY A 77 -12.20 -19.25 -4.46
CA GLY A 77 -11.01 -18.56 -3.98
C GLY A 77 -10.57 -19.09 -2.63
N VAL A 78 -9.53 -18.50 -2.06
CA VAL A 78 -8.98 -18.83 -0.73
C VAL A 78 -8.84 -17.63 0.19
N HIS A 79 -9.19 -16.42 -0.28
CA HIS A 79 -9.32 -15.22 0.54
C HIS A 79 -10.74 -14.68 0.47
N GLY A 80 -11.25 -14.25 1.62
CA GLY A 80 -12.56 -13.65 1.78
C GLY A 80 -12.61 -12.72 3.00
N SER A 81 -13.80 -12.21 3.31
CA SER A 81 -14.02 -11.35 4.48
C SER A 81 -13.81 -12.06 5.82
N ASP A 82 -13.86 -13.39 5.83
CA ASP A 82 -13.60 -14.28 6.97
C ASP A 82 -12.11 -14.67 7.10
N GLY A 83 -11.25 -14.18 6.20
CA GLY A 83 -9.82 -14.40 6.22
C GLY A 83 -9.34 -15.31 5.10
N SER A 84 -8.42 -16.23 5.41
CA SER A 84 -7.75 -17.07 4.43
C SER A 84 -7.87 -18.55 4.73
N PHE A 85 -8.05 -19.34 3.68
CA PHE A 85 -8.18 -20.79 3.77
C PHE A 85 -6.95 -21.44 4.41
N ALA A 86 -7.20 -22.34 5.36
CA ALA A 86 -6.23 -23.22 6.00
C ALA A 86 -6.49 -24.69 5.59
N PRO A 87 -5.59 -25.34 4.84
CA PRO A 87 -5.85 -26.68 4.32
C PRO A 87 -5.87 -27.78 5.39
N ARG A 88 -5.22 -27.57 6.55
CA ARG A 88 -5.19 -28.57 7.64
C ARG A 88 -6.52 -28.69 8.37
N SER A 89 -7.23 -27.56 8.54
CA SER A 89 -8.54 -27.52 9.20
C SER A 89 -9.71 -27.52 8.20
N GLY A 90 -9.45 -27.19 6.94
CA GLY A 90 -10.50 -27.03 5.92
C GLY A 90 -11.37 -25.79 6.13
N THR A 91 -10.92 -24.82 6.91
CA THR A 91 -11.68 -23.61 7.27
C THR A 91 -10.91 -22.33 6.93
N HIS A 92 -11.60 -21.20 6.92
CA HIS A 92 -10.96 -19.89 6.82
C HIS A 92 -10.52 -19.40 8.20
N LEU A 93 -9.29 -18.88 8.27
CA LEU A 93 -8.74 -18.28 9.48
C LEU A 93 -8.61 -16.77 9.31
N ALA A 94 -9.14 -16.03 10.29
CA ALA A 94 -8.98 -14.60 10.42
C ALA A 94 -7.49 -14.21 10.56
N ARG A 95 -7.19 -12.90 10.53
CA ARG A 95 -5.82 -12.41 10.78
C ARG A 95 -5.33 -12.81 12.17
N SER A 96 -4.01 -13.03 12.28
CA SER A 96 -3.37 -13.28 13.56
C SER A 96 -3.66 -12.14 14.54
N THR A 97 -4.02 -12.51 15.76
CA THR A 97 -4.30 -11.57 16.85
C THR A 97 -3.04 -11.24 17.67
N HIS A 98 -1.85 -11.69 17.24
CA HIS A 98 -0.61 -11.42 17.96
C HIS A 98 -0.38 -9.90 18.10
N PRO A 99 0.12 -9.39 19.24
CA PRO A 99 0.24 -7.95 19.50
C PRO A 99 1.04 -7.16 18.45
N VAL A 100 1.97 -7.82 17.74
CA VAL A 100 2.74 -7.20 16.66
C VAL A 100 1.86 -6.77 15.48
N TYR A 101 0.85 -7.58 15.12
CA TYR A 101 -0.06 -7.28 14.01
C TYR A 101 -1.11 -6.24 14.41
N GLN A 102 -1.46 -6.15 15.69
CA GLN A 102 -2.37 -5.11 16.20
C GLN A 102 -1.79 -3.69 16.10
N ARG A 103 -0.47 -3.55 15.94
CA ARG A 103 0.19 -2.24 15.69
C ARG A 103 0.07 -1.78 14.24
N GLN A 104 -0.39 -2.63 13.33
CA GLN A 104 -0.60 -2.30 11.92
C GLN A 104 -2.06 -1.87 11.73
N ILE A 105 -2.32 -0.58 11.92
CA ILE A 105 -3.68 -0.01 11.71
C ILE A 105 -4.15 -0.27 10.27
N TYR A 106 -3.21 -0.21 9.32
CA TYR A 106 -3.40 -0.49 7.91
C TYR A 106 -2.42 -1.59 7.45
N PRO A 107 -2.74 -2.87 7.69
CA PRO A 107 -1.91 -3.95 7.20
C PRO A 107 -2.12 -4.11 5.69
N ASP A 108 -1.19 -4.79 5.02
CA ASP A 108 -1.34 -5.11 3.60
C ASP A 108 -2.57 -5.98 3.37
N ALA A 109 -3.55 -5.46 2.63
CA ALA A 109 -4.79 -6.16 2.35
C ALA A 109 -4.56 -7.41 1.50
N LEU A 110 -5.32 -8.46 1.82
CA LEU A 110 -5.55 -9.59 0.93
C LEU A 110 -6.60 -9.24 -0.13
N LEU A 111 -6.63 -10.03 -1.20
CA LEU A 111 -7.68 -9.93 -2.20
C LEU A 111 -9.08 -10.04 -1.57
N GLY A 112 -9.88 -8.98 -1.72
CA GLY A 112 -11.25 -8.89 -1.19
C GLY A 112 -11.36 -8.25 0.20
N GLU A 113 -10.25 -8.04 0.90
CA GLU A 113 -10.21 -7.37 2.20
C GLU A 113 -10.23 -5.84 2.03
N ARG A 114 -10.93 -5.16 2.93
CA ARG A 114 -11.02 -3.70 2.97
C ARG A 114 -10.91 -3.22 4.41
N PHE A 115 -10.19 -2.13 4.60
CA PHE A 115 -10.05 -1.45 5.89
C PHE A 115 -10.75 -0.11 5.87
N ASP A 116 -11.23 0.32 7.03
CA ASP A 116 -11.86 1.63 7.20
C ASP A 116 -10.90 2.74 6.76
N GLN A 117 -11.37 3.61 5.88
CA GLN A 117 -10.61 4.72 5.32
C GLN A 117 -10.79 6.01 6.14
N GLY A 118 -11.44 5.93 7.31
CA GLY A 118 -11.64 7.03 8.25
C GLY A 118 -12.50 8.15 7.69
N GLN A 119 -12.69 9.20 8.49
CA GLN A 119 -13.50 10.36 8.17
C GLN A 119 -12.66 11.45 7.50
N THR A 120 -13.10 11.96 6.35
CA THR A 120 -12.49 13.15 5.73
C THR A 120 -12.81 14.39 6.56
N LEU A 121 -11.78 15.12 6.97
CA LEU A 121 -11.90 16.43 7.62
C LEU A 121 -11.89 17.55 6.59
N TRP A 122 -11.03 17.42 5.57
CA TRP A 122 -10.91 18.36 4.47
C TRP A 122 -10.16 17.72 3.29
N GLU A 123 -10.38 18.21 2.07
CA GLU A 123 -9.61 17.79 0.92
C GLU A 123 -9.60 18.83 -0.20
N ASN A 124 -8.58 18.77 -1.05
CA ASN A 124 -8.53 19.46 -2.33
C ASN A 124 -8.16 18.45 -3.45
N ALA A 125 -7.74 18.96 -4.62
CA ALA A 125 -7.30 18.12 -5.73
C ALA A 125 -5.99 17.34 -5.45
N GLY A 126 -5.13 17.83 -4.56
CA GLY A 126 -3.81 17.27 -4.29
C GLY A 126 -3.76 16.35 -3.07
N VAL A 127 -4.52 16.63 -2.01
CA VAL A 127 -4.48 15.86 -0.76
C VAL A 127 -5.87 15.58 -0.18
N ARG A 128 -5.91 14.62 0.73
CA ARG A 128 -6.99 14.37 1.68
C ARG A 128 -6.42 14.48 3.09
N LEU A 129 -7.04 15.30 3.93
CA LEU A 129 -6.86 15.32 5.39
C LEU A 129 -8.01 14.54 6.02
N TRP A 130 -7.71 13.52 6.80
CA TRP A 130 -8.71 12.62 7.38
C TRP A 130 -8.29 12.10 8.75
N THR A 131 -9.20 11.49 9.50
CA THR A 131 -8.95 11.01 10.88
C THR A 131 -9.64 9.68 11.15
N LEU A 132 -9.16 8.99 12.19
CA LEU A 132 -9.78 7.81 12.78
C LEU A 132 -10.67 8.13 13.99
N GLY A 133 -10.82 9.41 14.35
CA GLY A 133 -11.65 9.85 15.48
C GLY A 133 -10.87 10.06 16.78
N ASP A 134 -9.54 10.18 16.71
CA ASP A 134 -8.60 10.29 17.83
C ASP A 134 -7.88 11.65 17.92
N ASP A 135 -8.45 12.68 17.26
CA ASP A 135 -7.87 14.02 17.09
C ASP A 135 -6.50 14.03 16.38
N LEU A 136 -6.17 12.96 15.63
CA LEU A 136 -5.01 12.90 14.74
C LEU A 136 -5.45 13.11 13.30
N GLY A 137 -4.73 13.97 12.58
CA GLY A 137 -4.94 14.15 11.15
C GLY A 137 -3.96 13.32 10.34
N ILE A 138 -4.45 12.64 9.31
CA ILE A 138 -3.64 11.91 8.33
C ILE A 138 -3.77 12.65 7.01
N VAL A 139 -2.63 13.00 6.42
CA VAL A 139 -2.55 13.65 5.11
C VAL A 139 -2.06 12.64 4.08
N SER A 140 -2.90 12.35 3.09
CA SER A 140 -2.60 11.44 1.98
C SER A 140 -2.70 12.18 0.65
N PHE A 141 -1.76 11.93 -0.25
CA PHE A 141 -1.68 12.57 -1.55
C PHE A 141 -2.53 11.81 -2.56
N LYS A 142 -3.21 12.55 -3.44
CA LYS A 142 -4.06 12.00 -4.50
C LYS A 142 -3.33 11.87 -5.83
N THR A 143 -2.15 12.46 -5.94
CA THR A 143 -1.33 12.46 -7.15
C THR A 143 -0.77 11.07 -7.44
N LYS A 144 -0.56 10.79 -8.72
CA LYS A 144 0.08 9.54 -9.15
C LYS A 144 1.49 9.45 -8.56
N MET A 145 1.85 8.31 -7.96
CA MET A 145 3.12 8.11 -7.25
C MET A 145 3.35 9.10 -6.09
N HIS A 146 2.28 9.76 -5.63
CA HIS A 146 2.32 10.76 -4.56
C HIS A 146 3.37 11.86 -4.86
N THR A 147 3.44 12.30 -6.12
CA THR A 147 4.30 13.43 -6.51
C THR A 147 3.78 14.75 -5.93
N VAL A 148 4.70 15.67 -5.64
CA VAL A 148 4.40 16.97 -5.04
C VAL A 148 4.25 18.02 -6.14
N ASN A 149 3.02 18.46 -6.37
CA ASN A 149 2.66 19.59 -7.22
C ASN A 149 2.00 20.70 -6.37
N ASP A 150 1.63 21.83 -6.98
CA ASP A 150 1.06 22.97 -6.25
C ASP A 150 -0.20 22.61 -5.44
N ALA A 151 -1.08 21.76 -5.99
CA ALA A 151 -2.27 21.32 -5.26
C ALA A 151 -1.92 20.50 -3.99
N VAL A 152 -0.82 19.74 -4.02
CA VAL A 152 -0.29 19.04 -2.85
C VAL A 152 0.32 20.04 -1.87
N LEU A 153 1.11 20.99 -2.34
CA LEU A 153 1.73 22.02 -1.51
C LEU A 153 0.68 22.83 -0.74
N ASP A 154 -0.31 23.36 -1.45
CA ASP A 154 -1.42 24.13 -0.87
C ASP A 154 -2.21 23.26 0.12
N GLY A 155 -2.42 22.00 -0.24
CA GLY A 155 -3.12 21.03 0.59
C GLY A 155 -2.41 20.73 1.91
N VAL A 156 -1.09 20.57 1.87
CA VAL A 156 -0.27 20.34 3.06
C VAL A 156 -0.25 21.58 3.96
N GLN A 157 -0.15 22.78 3.40
CA GLN A 157 -0.18 24.02 4.17
C GLN A 157 -1.53 24.24 4.87
N GLU A 158 -2.64 23.97 4.18
CA GLU A 158 -3.98 24.02 4.79
C GLU A 158 -4.13 22.93 5.87
N ALA A 159 -3.62 21.73 5.62
CA ALA A 159 -3.65 20.66 6.62
C ALA A 159 -2.89 21.04 7.90
N VAL A 160 -1.70 21.62 7.78
CA VAL A 160 -0.93 22.16 8.93
C VAL A 160 -1.76 23.23 9.65
N THR A 161 -2.30 24.21 8.92
CA THR A 161 -3.10 25.31 9.50
C THR A 161 -4.31 24.79 10.31
N ARG A 162 -5.01 23.78 9.79
CA ARG A 162 -6.11 23.14 10.53
C ARG A 162 -5.62 22.39 11.75
N ALA A 163 -4.53 21.64 11.60
CA ALA A 163 -4.00 20.84 12.68
C ALA A 163 -3.54 21.69 13.87
N GLU A 164 -2.92 22.84 13.62
CA GLU A 164 -2.51 23.80 14.65
C GLU A 164 -3.69 24.35 15.47
N ARG A 165 -4.92 24.27 14.95
CA ARG A 165 -6.14 24.76 15.60
C ARG A 165 -6.97 23.66 16.24
N GLU A 166 -7.03 22.49 15.61
CA GLU A 166 -8.09 21.48 15.84
C GLU A 166 -7.55 20.08 16.15
N LEU A 167 -6.26 19.79 15.91
CA LEU A 167 -5.71 18.44 16.03
C LEU A 167 -4.51 18.39 16.98
N LYS A 168 -4.15 17.19 17.44
CA LYS A 168 -2.98 16.97 18.30
C LYS A 168 -1.69 16.74 17.52
N ALA A 169 -1.79 16.23 16.30
CA ALA A 169 -0.67 15.94 15.42
C ALA A 169 -1.15 15.74 13.98
N LEU A 170 -0.19 15.76 13.05
CA LEU A 170 -0.37 15.29 11.68
C LEU A 170 0.51 14.08 11.39
N VAL A 171 0.00 13.19 10.54
CA VAL A 171 0.74 12.08 9.97
C VAL A 171 0.71 12.21 8.45
N LEU A 172 1.87 12.40 7.82
CA LEU A 172 2.02 12.24 6.38
C LEU A 172 2.10 10.74 6.08
N TRP A 173 1.10 10.21 5.38
CA TRP A 173 1.01 8.78 5.09
C TRP A 173 0.18 8.49 3.84
N GLN A 174 0.55 7.42 3.13
CA GLN A 174 -0.10 6.99 1.90
C GLN A 174 -0.65 5.57 2.02
N SER A 175 -1.84 5.34 1.45
CA SER A 175 -2.48 4.02 1.45
C SER A 175 -1.75 2.96 0.61
N SER A 176 -0.88 3.40 -0.31
CA SER A 176 -0.03 2.54 -1.11
C SER A 176 1.39 3.11 -1.18
N GLU A 177 2.35 2.26 -1.52
CA GLU A 177 3.68 2.74 -1.91
C GLU A 177 3.63 3.50 -3.24
N PRO A 178 4.58 4.42 -3.49
CA PRO A 178 5.63 4.89 -2.57
C PRO A 178 5.11 5.89 -1.52
N PHE A 179 5.94 6.36 -0.58
CA PHE A 179 5.60 7.51 0.26
C PHE A 179 5.49 8.79 -0.60
N SER A 180 6.48 9.05 -1.44
CA SER A 180 6.45 10.09 -2.48
C SER A 180 7.61 9.91 -3.46
N ALA A 181 7.31 10.04 -4.75
CA ALA A 181 8.33 10.12 -5.80
C ALA A 181 8.98 11.52 -5.95
N GLY A 182 8.68 12.47 -5.07
CA GLY A 182 9.24 13.81 -5.08
C GLY A 182 8.45 14.80 -5.93
N ALA A 183 9.11 15.86 -6.38
CA ALA A 183 8.46 16.93 -7.15
C ALA A 183 7.86 16.41 -8.47
N ASP A 184 6.75 17.01 -8.91
CA ASP A 184 6.18 16.74 -10.23
C ASP A 184 7.05 17.34 -11.35
N LEU A 185 8.09 16.58 -11.74
CA LEU A 185 9.04 16.99 -12.78
C LEU A 185 8.37 17.22 -14.14
N LYS A 186 7.25 16.55 -14.42
CA LYS A 186 6.50 16.75 -15.68
C LYS A 186 5.84 18.13 -15.68
N GLY A 187 5.22 18.51 -14.57
CA GLY A 187 4.66 19.85 -14.37
C GLY A 187 5.73 20.94 -14.48
N ALA A 188 6.84 20.77 -13.74
CA ALA A 188 7.97 21.69 -13.76
C ALA A 188 8.57 21.87 -15.16
N LEU A 189 8.84 20.77 -15.88
CA LEU A 189 9.37 20.82 -17.25
C LEU A 189 8.40 21.51 -18.22
N GLY A 190 7.08 21.29 -18.05
CA GLY A 190 6.06 21.95 -18.86
C GLY A 190 6.07 23.47 -18.72
N LEU A 191 6.29 24.00 -17.51
CA LEU A 191 6.44 25.45 -17.28
C LEU A 191 7.68 26.00 -17.99
N LEU A 192 8.83 25.32 -17.85
CA LEU A 192 10.09 25.71 -18.47
C LEU A 192 9.99 25.70 -20.00
N GLN A 193 9.42 24.65 -20.59
CA GLN A 193 9.21 24.55 -22.04
C GLN A 193 8.28 25.65 -22.58
N ALA A 194 7.31 26.09 -21.77
CA ALA A 194 6.41 27.19 -22.11
C ALA A 194 7.01 28.58 -21.83
N GLY A 195 8.27 28.67 -21.38
CA GLY A 195 8.94 29.93 -21.03
C GLY A 195 8.38 30.63 -19.78
N LYS A 196 7.60 29.92 -18.95
CA LYS A 196 6.95 30.46 -17.75
C LYS A 196 7.89 30.38 -16.53
N ILE A 197 9.01 31.10 -16.60
CA ILE A 197 10.05 31.06 -15.57
C ILE A 197 9.52 31.54 -14.20
N ASP A 198 8.79 32.66 -14.17
CA ASP A 198 8.22 33.21 -12.92
C ASP A 198 7.32 32.20 -12.20
N ALA A 199 6.54 31.40 -12.95
CA ALA A 199 5.68 30.37 -12.38
C ALA A 199 6.49 29.19 -11.81
N PHE A 200 7.59 28.83 -12.47
CA PHE A 200 8.51 27.80 -11.97
C PHE A 200 9.23 28.25 -10.71
N GLU A 201 9.67 29.52 -10.64
CA GLU A 201 10.27 30.10 -9.43
C GLU A 201 9.26 30.16 -8.28
N ALA A 202 8.02 30.56 -8.57
CA ALA A 202 6.93 30.56 -7.58
C ALA A 202 6.65 29.14 -7.04
N MET A 203 6.67 28.12 -7.91
CA MET A 203 6.55 26.71 -7.50
C MET A 203 7.68 26.30 -6.54
N ILE A 204 8.93 26.65 -6.83
CA ILE A 204 10.07 26.38 -5.94
C ILE A 204 9.90 27.09 -4.59
N ALA A 205 9.53 28.37 -4.61
CA ALA A 205 9.31 29.13 -3.39
C ALA A 205 8.19 28.53 -2.53
N ASN A 206 7.08 28.13 -3.15
CA ASN A 206 5.96 27.47 -2.46
C ASN A 206 6.38 26.12 -1.86
N PHE A 207 7.21 25.36 -2.58
CA PHE A 207 7.76 24.10 -2.10
C PHE A 207 8.57 24.30 -0.82
N GLN A 208 9.52 25.26 -0.83
CA GLN A 208 10.35 25.58 0.33
C GLN A 208 9.52 26.10 1.50
N ALA A 209 8.56 26.98 1.24
CA ALA A 209 7.64 27.48 2.27
C ALA A 209 6.85 26.34 2.92
N THR A 210 6.37 25.37 2.13
CA THR A 210 5.66 24.19 2.62
C THR A 210 6.56 23.31 3.50
N SER A 211 7.80 23.03 3.08
CA SER A 211 8.78 22.30 3.90
C SER A 211 9.03 22.99 5.24
N MET A 212 9.13 24.32 5.25
CA MET A 212 9.30 25.09 6.48
C MET A 212 8.04 25.10 7.36
N ARG A 213 6.84 25.09 6.78
CA ARG A 213 5.59 24.90 7.53
C ARG A 213 5.54 23.55 8.23
N ILE A 214 6.02 22.48 7.59
CA ILE A 214 6.11 21.17 8.24
C ILE A 214 7.06 21.23 9.45
N LYS A 215 8.25 21.84 9.27
CA LYS A 215 9.28 21.93 10.32
C LYS A 215 8.90 22.76 11.53
N TYR A 216 8.18 23.86 11.31
CA TYR A 216 7.82 24.80 12.36
C TYR A 216 6.33 24.75 12.75
N ALA A 217 5.63 23.68 12.37
CA ALA A 217 4.25 23.47 12.79
C ALA A 217 4.15 23.47 14.34
N LEU A 218 3.09 24.08 14.87
CA LEU A 218 2.84 24.10 16.33
C LEU A 218 2.41 22.74 16.91
N VAL A 219 2.05 21.80 16.03
CA VAL A 219 1.75 20.41 16.36
C VAL A 219 2.75 19.49 15.65
N PRO A 220 3.12 18.33 16.23
CA PRO A 220 4.07 17.43 15.60
C PRO A 220 3.53 16.90 14.27
N VAL A 221 4.34 17.03 13.21
CA VAL A 221 4.13 16.34 11.93
C VAL A 221 5.02 15.10 11.90
N VAL A 222 4.42 13.93 11.69
CA VAL A 222 5.11 12.63 11.61
C VAL A 222 5.08 12.13 10.18
N ALA A 223 6.24 11.79 9.61
CA ALA A 223 6.31 11.09 8.33
C ALA A 223 6.29 9.58 8.56
N ALA A 224 5.23 8.90 8.10
CA ALA A 224 5.12 7.44 8.11
C ALA A 224 5.52 6.92 6.72
N VAL A 225 6.81 6.64 6.55
CA VAL A 225 7.44 6.34 5.25
C VAL A 225 7.36 4.84 4.96
N ARG A 226 6.88 4.51 3.75
CA ARG A 226 6.90 3.16 3.18
C ARG A 226 7.29 3.25 1.70
N GLY A 227 8.22 2.40 1.26
CA GLY A 227 8.74 2.42 -0.11
C GLY A 227 9.62 3.66 -0.37
N LEU A 228 9.46 4.29 -1.53
CA LEU A 228 10.30 5.41 -1.95
C LEU A 228 9.88 6.73 -1.27
N ALA A 229 10.85 7.50 -0.79
CA ALA A 229 10.69 8.90 -0.40
C ALA A 229 11.80 9.72 -1.08
N LEU A 230 11.50 10.22 -2.29
CA LEU A 230 12.51 10.82 -3.16
C LEU A 230 12.43 12.33 -3.19
N GLY A 231 13.57 13.01 -3.27
CA GLY A 231 13.66 14.46 -3.50
C GLY A 231 12.72 15.24 -2.57
N GLY A 232 11.71 15.91 -3.12
CA GLY A 232 10.74 16.64 -2.30
C GLY A 232 10.01 15.82 -1.23
N GLY A 233 9.81 14.52 -1.45
CA GLY A 233 9.29 13.61 -0.43
C GLY A 233 10.29 13.35 0.71
N CYS A 234 11.57 13.20 0.37
CA CYS A 234 12.68 13.14 1.33
C CYS A 234 12.76 14.45 2.13
N GLU A 235 12.63 15.61 1.47
CA GLU A 235 12.65 16.92 2.13
C GLU A 235 11.51 17.06 3.15
N PHE A 236 10.28 16.70 2.80
CA PHE A 236 9.15 16.73 3.74
C PHE A 236 9.38 15.81 4.93
N GLN A 237 9.94 14.63 4.70
CA GLN A 237 10.32 13.71 5.77
C GLN A 237 11.41 14.30 6.67
N MET A 238 12.47 14.90 6.11
CA MET A 238 13.56 15.52 6.89
C MET A 238 13.08 16.69 7.75
N HIS A 239 12.05 17.39 7.30
CA HIS A 239 11.44 18.51 8.01
C HIS A 239 10.36 18.06 9.00
N SER A 240 9.96 16.78 9.00
CA SER A 240 8.98 16.25 9.96
C SER A 240 9.60 16.13 11.37
N ALA A 241 8.78 16.31 12.41
CA ALA A 241 9.21 16.20 13.80
C ALA A 241 9.67 14.78 14.16
N ARG A 242 9.11 13.76 13.50
CA ARG A 242 9.55 12.37 13.61
C ARG A 242 9.32 11.62 12.31
N THR A 243 10.18 10.64 12.06
CA THR A 243 10.01 9.67 10.98
C THR A 243 9.79 8.28 11.57
N VAL A 244 8.79 7.58 11.04
CA VAL A 244 8.61 6.15 11.22
C VAL A 244 8.78 5.54 9.83
N ALA A 245 9.92 4.86 9.62
CA ALA A 245 10.24 4.23 8.35
C ALA A 245 9.97 2.73 8.42
N ALA A 246 9.33 2.18 7.38
CA ALA A 246 9.28 0.75 7.15
C ALA A 246 10.69 0.21 6.83
N LEU A 247 10.91 -1.10 7.05
CA LEU A 247 12.21 -1.74 6.80
C LEU A 247 12.73 -1.49 5.38
N GLU A 248 11.84 -1.57 4.39
CA GLU A 248 12.13 -1.37 2.97
C GLU A 248 11.84 0.09 2.53
N SER A 249 12.32 1.07 3.30
CA SER A 249 12.21 2.49 2.93
C SER A 249 13.48 2.95 2.22
N TYR A 250 13.30 3.56 1.04
CA TYR A 250 14.39 4.08 0.21
C TYR A 250 14.27 5.59 0.17
N ILE A 251 15.13 6.27 0.94
CA ILE A 251 15.06 7.70 1.20
C ILE A 251 16.29 8.37 0.57
N GLY A 252 16.08 9.34 -0.32
CA GLY A 252 17.17 10.00 -1.04
C GLY A 252 16.74 11.13 -1.97
#